data_AF-A0A392TCH6-F1
#
_entry.id   AF-A0A392TCH6-F1
#
_cell.length_a   1.000
_cell.length_b   1.000
_cell.length_c   1.000
_cell.angle_alpha   90.00
_cell.angle_beta   90.00
_cell.angle_gamma   90.00
#
_symmetry.space_group_name_H-M   'P 1'
#
loop_
_entity.id
_entity.type
_entity.pdbx_description
1 polymer ?
#
loop_
_entity_poly.entity_id
_entity_poly.type
_entity_poly.pdbx_seq_one_letter_code
_entity_poly.pdbx_strand_id
1 'polypeptide(L)'
;MSQEISQVLAEGKFDTISYRVPAQVTVTPFGRGYEALDSRTSMLTEIMMELKNPDNSIIGVYGMGGVGKTTLVKQLAWEAEYNDRFFSV
;
A
#
# COMPACT_ATOMS: atom_id res chain seq x y z
N MET A 1 -49.41 -2.03 -0.56
CA MET A 1 -48.39 -1.68 -1.57
C MET A 1 -47.40 -0.64 -1.07
N SER A 2 -47.78 0.64 -0.87
CA SER A 2 -46.80 1.67 -0.47
C SER A 2 -46.31 1.54 0.98
N GLN A 3 -47.18 1.12 1.91
CA GLN A 3 -46.81 0.97 3.33
C GLN A 3 -45.94 -0.26 3.60
N GLU A 4 -46.13 -1.35 2.84
CA GLU A 4 -45.35 -2.58 2.98
C GLU A 4 -43.89 -2.38 2.56
N ILE A 5 -43.65 -1.61 1.48
CA ILE A 5 -42.29 -1.31 1.01
C ILE A 5 -41.51 -0.50 2.06
N SER A 6 -42.16 0.48 2.69
CA SER A 6 -41.55 1.29 3.76
C SER A 6 -41.20 0.48 4.99
N GLN A 7 -42.01 -0.52 5.35
CA GLN A 7 -41.74 -1.37 6.51
C GLN A 7 -40.55 -2.30 6.26
N VAL A 8 -40.45 -2.91 5.08
CA VAL A 8 -39.31 -3.76 4.69
C VAL A 8 -38.00 -2.96 4.62
N LEU A 9 -38.04 -1.70 4.17
CA LEU A 9 -36.87 -0.81 4.18
C LEU A 9 -36.44 -0.39 5.59
N ALA A 10 -37.39 -0.25 6.53
CA ALA A 10 -37.09 0.11 7.91
C ALA A 10 -36.57 -1.09 8.75
N GLU A 11 -37.04 -2.30 8.46
CA GLU A 11 -36.60 -3.54 9.11
C GLU A 11 -35.30 -4.09 8.50
N GLY A 12 -35.06 -3.84 7.21
CA GLY A 12 -33.85 -4.23 6.52
C GLY A 12 -32.66 -3.34 6.88
N LYS A 13 -31.68 -3.89 7.61
CA LYS A 13 -30.37 -3.26 7.83
C LYS A 13 -29.55 -3.27 6.53
N PHE A 14 -29.93 -2.46 5.56
CA PHE A 14 -29.20 -2.25 4.30
C PHE A 14 -28.03 -1.27 4.49
N ASP A 15 -27.26 -1.44 5.56
CA ASP A 15 -26.23 -0.48 6.03
C ASP A 15 -24.99 -0.39 5.11
N THR A 16 -25.05 -0.99 3.91
CA THR A 16 -24.00 -1.22 2.89
C THR A 16 -23.59 -2.69 2.84
N ILE A 17 -23.97 -3.38 1.76
CA ILE A 17 -23.62 -4.79 1.50
C ILE A 17 -22.40 -4.96 0.58
N SER A 18 -21.85 -3.85 0.07
CA SER A 18 -20.68 -3.86 -0.80
C SER A 18 -19.69 -2.79 -0.39
N TYR A 19 -18.48 -3.24 -0.05
CA TYR A 19 -17.33 -2.36 0.06
C TYR A 19 -16.60 -2.37 -1.27
N ARG A 20 -16.22 -1.18 -1.75
CA ARG A 20 -15.31 -1.09 -2.90
C ARG A 20 -13.93 -1.47 -2.38
N VAL A 21 -13.47 -2.69 -2.67
CA VAL A 21 -12.05 -3.03 -2.49
C VAL A 21 -11.26 -1.99 -3.28
N PRO A 22 -10.21 -1.37 -2.70
CA PRO A 22 -9.26 -0.59 -3.48
C PRO A 22 -8.90 -1.41 -4.71
N ALA A 23 -8.94 -0.80 -5.90
CA ALA A 23 -8.57 -1.52 -7.11
C ALA A 23 -7.18 -2.12 -6.86
N GLN A 24 -7.07 -3.45 -6.86
CA GLN A 24 -5.79 -4.11 -6.72
C GLN A 24 -5.01 -3.76 -7.99
N VAL A 25 -4.15 -2.74 -7.89
CA VAL A 25 -3.34 -2.28 -9.00
C VAL A 25 -2.31 -3.37 -9.28
N THR A 26 -2.65 -4.30 -10.17
CA THR A 26 -1.76 -5.38 -10.62
C THR A 26 -0.76 -4.84 -11.63
N VAL A 27 0.00 -3.81 -11.24
CA VAL A 27 1.17 -3.39 -12.00
C VAL A 27 2.36 -4.10 -11.39
N THR A 28 3.15 -4.78 -12.20
CA THR A 28 4.38 -5.42 -11.72
C THR A 28 5.42 -4.35 -11.37
N PRO A 29 6.38 -4.63 -10.48
CA PRO A 29 7.45 -3.66 -10.20
C PRO A 29 8.18 -3.23 -11.48
N PHE A 30 8.41 -4.18 -12.40
CA PHE A 30 9.00 -3.88 -13.71
C PHE A 30 8.14 -2.90 -14.53
N GLY A 31 6.81 -3.07 -14.53
CA GLY A 31 5.87 -2.14 -15.16
C GLY A 31 5.91 -0.72 -14.58
N ARG A 32 6.44 -0.55 -13.36
CA ARG A 32 6.71 0.76 -12.73
C ARG A 32 8.13 1.29 -12.96
N GLY A 33 8.94 0.59 -13.75
CA GLY A 33 10.36 0.90 -13.92
C GLY A 33 11.22 0.56 -12.70
N TYR A 34 10.76 -0.34 -11.84
CA TYR A 34 11.52 -0.90 -10.73
C TYR A 34 11.92 -2.34 -11.03
N GLU A 35 13.22 -2.62 -10.94
CA GLU A 35 13.74 -3.97 -11.06
C GLU A 35 13.98 -4.54 -9.66
N ALA A 36 13.23 -5.59 -9.33
CA ALA A 36 13.24 -6.27 -8.04
C ALA A 36 14.44 -7.21 -7.90
N LEU A 37 15.61 -6.62 -7.65
CA LEU A 37 16.81 -7.35 -7.25
C LEU A 37 16.74 -7.71 -5.77
N ASP A 38 17.29 -8.87 -5.39
CA ASP A 38 17.30 -9.34 -4.00
C ASP A 38 17.90 -8.31 -3.03
N SER A 39 19.01 -7.67 -3.44
CA SER A 39 19.65 -6.61 -2.66
C SER A 39 18.73 -5.42 -2.40
N ARG A 40 17.95 -5.00 -3.41
CA ARG A 40 17.03 -3.87 -3.29
C ARG A 40 15.81 -4.25 -2.45
N THR A 41 15.33 -5.48 -2.58
CA THR A 41 14.24 -6.02 -1.75
C THR A 41 14.63 -6.09 -0.27
N SER A 42 15.87 -6.51 0.03
CA SER A 42 16.42 -6.44 1.39
C SER A 42 16.43 -5.01 1.92
N MET A 43 17.00 -4.07 1.16
CA MET A 43 17.04 -2.65 1.55
C MET A 43 15.65 -2.06 1.79
N LEU A 44 14.66 -2.37 0.93
CA LEU A 44 13.28 -1.93 1.14
C LEU A 44 12.71 -2.46 2.47
N THR A 45 12.98 -3.72 2.79
CA THR A 45 12.51 -4.35 4.02
C THR A 45 13.16 -3.72 5.26
N GLU A 46 14.46 -3.45 5.20
CA GLU A 46 15.20 -2.78 6.28
C GLU A 46 14.68 -1.35 6.52
N ILE A 47 14.52 -0.55 5.45
CA ILE A 47 13.97 0.81 5.55
C ILE A 47 12.55 0.76 6.11
N MET A 48 11.74 -0.21 5.67
CA MET A 48 10.38 -0.40 6.14
C MET A 48 10.31 -0.70 7.64
N MET A 49 11.17 -1.60 8.13
CA MET A 49 11.26 -1.90 9.56
C MET A 49 11.68 -0.68 10.37
N GLU A 50 12.65 0.09 9.88
CA GLU A 50 13.15 1.27 10.56
C GLU A 50 12.10 2.39 10.63
N LEU A 51 11.25 2.53 9.62
CA LEU A 51 10.12 3.47 9.61
C LEU A 51 9.01 3.11 10.61
N LYS A 52 8.89 1.84 11.01
CA LYS A 52 7.96 1.43 12.08
C LYS A 52 8.47 1.79 13.47
N ASN A 53 9.77 2.02 13.63
CA ASN A 53 10.33 2.39 14.92
C ASN A 53 9.96 3.83 15.27
N PRO A 54 9.19 4.07 16.35
CA PRO A 54 8.79 5.43 16.75
C PRO A 54 9.97 6.34 17.13
N ASP A 55 11.13 5.78 17.45
CA ASP A 55 12.34 6.55 17.79
C ASP A 55 12.99 7.18 16.55
N ASN A 56 12.67 6.70 15.35
CA ASN A 56 13.24 7.14 14.10
C ASN A 56 12.24 7.99 13.30
N SER A 57 12.58 9.26 13.08
CA SER A 57 11.71 10.19 12.34
C SER A 57 12.11 10.38 10.89
N ILE A 58 13.39 10.15 10.53
CA ILE A 58 13.93 10.43 9.18
C ILE A 58 14.97 9.38 8.80
N ILE A 59 14.87 8.86 7.57
CA ILE A 59 15.86 7.95 6.96
C ILE A 59 16.41 8.59 5.69
N GLY A 60 17.74 8.68 5.59
CA GLY A 60 18.44 9.19 4.40
C GLY A 60 18.98 8.05 3.53
N VAL A 61 18.69 8.09 2.21
CA VAL A 61 19.26 7.16 1.22
C VAL A 61 20.36 7.86 0.41
N TYR A 62 21.59 7.38 0.47
CA TYR A 62 22.76 8.00 -0.17
C TYR A 62 23.49 7.03 -1.13
N GLY A 63 24.37 7.57 -1.99
CA GLY A 63 25.16 6.79 -2.95
C GLY A 63 25.40 7.49 -4.29
N MET A 64 26.11 6.83 -5.21
CA MET A 64 26.47 7.35 -6.54
C MET A 64 25.24 7.76 -7.38
N GLY A 65 25.41 8.69 -8.33
CA GLY A 65 24.36 9.06 -9.29
C GLY A 65 23.91 7.87 -10.14
N GLY A 66 22.65 7.82 -10.55
CA GLY A 66 22.13 6.79 -11.47
C GLY A 66 21.85 5.40 -10.87
N VAL A 67 22.27 5.11 -9.63
CA VAL A 67 22.09 3.77 -9.01
C VAL A 67 20.65 3.42 -8.62
N GLY A 68 19.69 4.31 -8.83
CA GLY A 68 18.27 4.05 -8.58
C GLY A 68 17.76 4.39 -7.17
N LYS A 69 18.44 5.24 -6.40
CA LYS A 69 17.98 5.67 -5.05
C LYS A 69 16.55 6.23 -5.06
N THR A 70 16.27 7.16 -5.96
CA THR A 70 14.92 7.73 -6.13
C THR A 70 13.91 6.66 -6.56
N THR A 71 14.34 5.70 -7.37
CA THR A 71 13.50 4.57 -7.81
C THR A 71 13.17 3.63 -6.64
N LEU A 72 14.11 3.39 -5.74
CA LEU A 72 13.90 2.64 -4.50
C LEU A 72 12.84 3.31 -3.62
N VAL A 73 12.96 4.62 -3.38
CA VAL A 73 12.00 5.38 -2.56
C VAL A 73 10.61 5.41 -3.19
N LYS A 74 10.51 5.54 -4.53
CA LYS A 74 9.23 5.44 -5.24
C LYS A 74 8.57 4.07 -5.09
N GLN A 75 9.36 3.01 -5.15
CA GLN A 75 8.86 1.65 -4.93
C GLN A 75 8.38 1.47 -3.48
N LEU A 76 9.11 1.97 -2.49
CA LEU A 76 8.67 1.96 -1.09
C LEU A 76 7.33 2.67 -0.89
N ALA A 77 7.15 3.86 -1.47
CA ALA A 77 5.89 4.60 -1.39
C ALA A 77 4.72 3.83 -2.03
N TRP A 78 4.97 3.17 -3.18
CA TRP A 78 3.98 2.32 -3.80
C TRP A 78 3.60 1.12 -2.92
N GLU A 79 4.59 0.45 -2.32
CA GLU A 79 4.32 -0.64 -1.36
C GLU A 79 3.52 -0.12 -0.16
N ALA A 80 3.78 1.09 0.33
CA ALA A 80 3.02 1.69 1.44
C ALA A 80 1.55 1.96 1.13
N GLU A 81 1.28 2.43 -0.09
CA GLU A 81 -0.06 2.86 -0.49
C GLU A 81 -0.92 1.71 -1.00
N TYR A 82 -0.31 0.72 -1.66
CA TYR A 82 -1.02 -0.33 -2.39
C TYR A 82 -0.74 -1.75 -1.87
N ASN A 83 0.24 -1.95 -0.99
CA ASN A 83 0.55 -3.25 -0.41
C ASN A 83 0.42 -3.19 1.12
N ASP A 84 -0.55 -3.92 1.66
CA ASP A 84 -0.86 -3.97 3.10
C ASP A 84 0.29 -4.57 3.96
N ARG A 85 1.37 -5.00 3.31
CA ARG A 85 2.65 -5.38 3.94
C ARG A 85 3.25 -4.26 4.79
N PHE A 86 2.85 -3.01 4.57
CA PHE A 86 3.30 -1.91 5.43
C PHE A 86 2.91 -2.14 6.90
N PHE A 87 1.76 -2.76 7.18
CA PHE A 87 1.31 -3.01 8.56
C PHE A 87 1.52 -4.46 9.01
N SER A 88 1.73 -5.41 8.10
CA SER A 88 1.73 -6.86 8.39
C SER A 88 3.12 -7.51 8.61
N VAL A 89 4.13 -6.77 9.09
CA VAL A 89 5.43 -7.32 9.53
C VAL A 89 5.60 -7.10 11.01
#